data_AF-A0A9X2MJT6-F1
#
_entry.id   AF-A0A9X2MJT6-F1
#
_cell.length_a   1.000
_cell.length_b   1.000
_cell.length_c   1.000
_cell.angle_alpha   90.00
_cell.angle_beta   90.00
_cell.angle_gamma   90.00
#
_symmetry.space_group_name_H-M   'P 1'
#
loop_
_entity.id
_entity.type
_entity.pdbx_description
1 polymer ?
#
loop_
_entity_poly.entity_id
_entity_poly.type
_entity_poly.pdbx_seq_one_letter_code
_entity_poly.pdbx_strand_id
1 'polypeptide(L)' 'MDLTKLSYEEGIEQLEDIVDSLENEDLTLEESLNKFQKGIDLYKYLYNMLNRVEGEIKIIMKDGEGEEEFQLEG' A
#
# COMPACT_ATOMS: atom_id res chain seq x y z
N MET A 1 6.97 5.66 13.18
CA MET A 1 5.58 5.58 12.70
C MET A 1 5.08 4.19 13.02
N ASP A 2 3.95 4.07 13.71
CA ASP A 2 3.34 2.77 13.99
C ASP A 2 2.38 2.44 12.84
N LEU A 3 2.85 1.64 11.88
CA LEU A 3 2.07 1.26 10.70
C LEU A 3 0.85 0.40 11.08
N THR A 4 0.78 -0.17 12.28
CA THR A 4 -0.28 -1.13 12.64
C THR A 4 -1.65 -0.50 12.88
N LYS A 5 -1.73 0.84 12.93
CA LYS A 5 -2.98 1.60 13.17
C LYS A 5 -3.45 2.45 12.00
N LEU A 6 -2.73 2.40 10.88
CA LEU A 6 -3.00 3.24 9.72
C LEU A 6 -4.12 2.63 8.88
N SER A 7 -5.12 3.42 8.49
CA SER A 7 -6.08 2.99 7.48
C SER A 7 -5.45 2.95 6.09
N TYR A 8 -6.13 2.32 5.12
CA TYR A 8 -5.63 2.25 3.75
C TYR A 8 -5.55 3.66 3.13
N GLU A 9 -6.61 4.45 3.32
CA GLU A 9 -6.73 5.81 2.78
C GLU A 9 -5.67 6.74 3.35
N GLU A 10 -5.47 6.73 4.68
CA GLU A 10 -4.43 7.54 5.33
C GLU A 10 -3.01 7.11 4.88
N GLY A 11 -2.81 5.83 4.58
CA GLY A 11 -1.53 5.35 4.09
C GLY A 11 -1.26 5.71 2.63
N ILE A 12 -2.30 5.75 1.80
CA ILE A 12 -2.18 6.25 0.42
C ILE A 12 -1.85 7.74 0.43
N GLU A 13 -2.55 8.55 1.21
CA GLU A 13 -2.27 10.00 1.34
C GLU A 13 -0.81 10.24 1.78
N GLN A 14 -0.33 9.48 2.76
CA GLN A 14 1.07 9.58 3.19
C GLN A 14 2.08 9.09 2.15
N LEU A 15 1.71 8.12 1.31
CA LEU A 15 2.58 7.66 0.24
C LEU A 15 2.69 8.72 -0.86
N GLU A 16 1.57 9.38 -1.20
CA GLU A 16 1.52 10.52 -2.11
C GLU A 16 2.39 11.66 -1.59
N ASP A 17 2.25 12.03 -0.30
CA ASP A 17 3.11 13.04 0.34
C ASP A 17 4.61 12.69 0.26
N ILE A 18 4.95 11.40 0.42
CA ILE A 18 6.34 10.95 0.29
C ILE A 18 6.82 11.11 -1.15
N VAL A 19 6.02 10.72 -2.15
CA VAL A 19 6.35 10.86 -3.57
C VAL A 19 6.52 12.32 -3.94
N ASP A 20 5.55 13.17 -3.61
CA ASP A 20 5.61 14.62 -3.84
C ASP A 20 6.86 15.24 -3.19
N SER A 21 7.18 14.77 -1.98
CA SER A 21 8.35 15.28 -1.29
C SER A 21 9.66 14.86 -1.97
N LEU A 22 9.74 13.66 -2.56
CA LEU A 22 10.91 13.15 -3.27
C LEU A 22 11.18 13.89 -4.58
N GLU A 23 10.18 14.56 -5.14
CA GLU A 23 10.33 15.40 -6.34
C GLU A 23 10.94 16.78 -6.04
N ASN A 24 11.10 17.15 -4.76
CA ASN A 24 11.75 18.41 -4.39
C ASN A 24 13.26 18.35 -4.58
N GLU A 25 13.80 19.29 -5.38
CA GLU A 25 15.23 19.40 -5.70
C GLU A 25 16.12 19.79 -4.50
N ASP A 26 15.51 20.28 -3.40
CA ASP A 26 16.22 20.72 -2.19
C ASP A 26 16.57 19.58 -1.21
N LEU A 27 16.17 18.34 -1.49
CA LEU A 27 16.48 17.21 -0.61
C LEU A 27 17.95 16.80 -0.70
N THR A 28 18.58 16.60 0.46
CA THR A 28 19.88 15.95 0.50
C THR A 28 19.76 14.47 0.16
N LEU A 29 20.87 13.86 -0.29
CA LEU A 29 20.92 12.43 -0.59
C LEU A 29 20.45 11.54 0.57
N GLU A 30 20.82 11.90 1.81
CA GLU A 30 20.43 11.16 3.01
C GLU A 30 18.91 11.25 3.26
N GLU A 31 18.32 12.44 3.08
CA GLU A 31 16.88 12.64 3.21
C GLU A 31 16.10 11.90 2.13
N SER A 32 16.58 11.93 0.88
CA SER A 32 15.99 11.18 -0.23
C SER A 32 16.01 9.68 0.02
N LEU A 33 17.13 9.13 0.51
CA LEU A 33 17.22 7.71 0.88
C LEU A 33 16.27 7.35 2.02
N ASN A 34 16.15 8.21 3.04
CA ASN A 34 15.25 7.99 4.17
C ASN A 34 13.77 8.00 3.74
N LYS A 35 13.38 8.98 2.91
CA LYS A 35 12.03 9.08 2.34
C LYS A 35 11.71 7.90 1.44
N PHE A 36 12.64 7.49 0.58
CA PHE A 36 12.48 6.32 -0.28
C PHE A 36 12.25 5.05 0.54
N GLN A 37 13.06 4.81 1.58
CA GLN A 37 12.91 3.64 2.44
C GLN A 37 11.52 3.63 3.11
N LYS A 38 11.08 4.78 3.65
CA LYS A 38 9.74 4.92 4.23
C LYS A 38 8.63 4.64 3.21
N GLY A 39 8.77 5.17 1.99
CA GLY A 39 7.81 4.92 0.90
C GLY A 39 7.70 3.45 0.55
N ILE A 40 8.83 2.73 0.47
CA ILE A 40 8.83 1.28 0.21
C ILE A 40 8.16 0.49 1.33
N ASP A 41 8.42 0.83 2.59
CA ASP A 41 7.82 0.14 3.73
C ASP A 41 6.30 0.39 3.80
N LEU A 42 5.87 1.62 3.51
CA LEU A 42 4.46 2.00 3.43
C LEU A 42 3.75 1.31 2.26
N TYR A 43 4.37 1.29 1.08
CA TYR A 43 3.85 0.55 -0.08
C TYR A 43 3.64 -0.94 0.23
N LYS A 44 4.63 -1.60 0.84
CA LYS A 44 4.51 -3.01 1.23
C LYS A 44 3.39 -3.23 2.22
N TYR A 45 3.21 -2.31 3.17
CA TYR A 45 2.12 -2.37 4.13
C TYR A 45 0.75 -2.31 3.43
N LEU A 46 0.54 -1.33 2.55
CA LEU A 46 -0.71 -1.14 1.81
C LEU A 46 -1.01 -2.32 0.87
N TYR A 47 0.02 -2.82 0.17
CA TYR A 47 -0.10 -4.01 -0.69
C TYR A 47 -0.55 -5.24 0.11
N ASN A 48 0.03 -5.47 1.29
CA ASN A 48 -0.39 -6.58 2.16
C ASN A 48 -1.82 -6.42 2.68
N MET A 49 -2.26 -5.19 2.94
CA MET A 49 -3.64 -4.92 3.33
C MET A 49 -4.62 -5.29 2.21
N LEU A 50 -4.34 -4.89 0.97
CA LEU A 50 -5.14 -5.27 -0.20
C LEU A 50 -5.18 -6.78 -0.40
N ASN A 51 -4.03 -7.47 -0.34
CA ASN A 51 -3.99 -8.92 -0.48
C ASN A 51 -4.83 -9.64 0.58
N ARG A 52 -4.86 -9.11 1.82
CA ARG A 52 -5.70 -9.67 2.88
C ARG A 52 -7.18 -9.53 2.53
N VAL A 53 -7.60 -8.34 2.11
CA VAL A 53 -8.99 -8.07 1.71
C VAL A 53 -9.38 -8.93 0.50
N GLU A 54 -8.51 -9.05 -0.50
CA GLU A 54 -8.74 -9.92 -1.67
C GLU A 54 -8.89 -11.40 -1.24
N GLY A 55 -8.07 -11.87 -0.30
CA GLY A 55 -8.18 -13.20 0.28
C GLY A 55 -9.52 -13.44 0.99
N GLU A 56 -9.98 -12.47 1.78
CA GLU A 56 -11.29 -12.52 2.45
C GLU A 56 -12.44 -12.56 1.44
N ILE A 57 -12.39 -11.74 0.38
CA ILE A 57 -13.37 -11.75 -0.71
C ILE A 57 -13.40 -13.12 -1.41
N LYS A 58 -12.23 -13.69 -1.72
CA LYS A 58 -12.12 -15.01 -2.35
C LYS A 58 -12.74 -16.12 -1.51
N ILE A 59 -12.62 -16.06 -0.17
CA ILE A 59 -13.26 -17.03 0.73
C ILE A 59 -14.79 -16.88 0.66
N ILE A 60 -15.31 -15.64 0.78
CA ILE A 60 -16.75 -15.36 0.72
C ILE A 60 -17.36 -15.83 -0.61
N MET A 61 -16.66 -15.60 -1.73
CA MET A 61 -17.12 -16.02 -3.05
C MET A 61 -17.11 -17.55 -3.22
N LYS A 62 -16.10 -18.25 -2.66
CA LYS A 62 -16.03 -19.72 -2.68
C LYS A 62 -17.19 -20.37 -1.92
N ASP A 63 -17.66 -19.75 -0.85
CA ASP A 63 -18.78 -20.26 -0.04
C ASP A 63 -20.17 -19.98 -0.67
N GLY A 64 -20.24 -19.19 -1.76
CA GLY A 64 -21.48 -18.66 -2.35
C GLY A 64 -21.98 -19.29 -3.67
N GLU A 65 -21.32 -20.33 -4.20
CA GLU A 65 -21.49 -20.94 -5.55
C GLU A 65 -20.91 -20.15 -6.74
N GLY A 66 -19.95 -20.78 -7.44
CA GLY A 66 -19.48 -20.40 -8.79
C GLY A 66 -18.03 -19.93 -8.83
N GLU A 67 -17.13 -20.77 -9.36
CA GLU A 67 -15.74 -20.41 -9.69
C GLU A 67 -15.68 -19.32 -10.75
N GLU A 68 -15.73 -18.05 -10.34
CA GLU A 68 -15.23 -16.95 -11.16
C GLU A 68 -13.93 -16.43 -10.52
N GLU A 69 -12.79 -16.77 -11.12
CA GLU A 69 -11.51 -16.15 -10.81
C GLU A 69 -11.62 -14.65 -11.15
N PHE A 70 -11.86 -13.82 -10.13
CA PHE A 70 -11.63 -12.39 -10.23
C PHE A 70 -10.12 -12.18 -10.40
N GLN A 71 -9.68 -12.07 -11.65
CA GLN A 71 -8.37 -11.53 -11.98
C GLN A 71 -8.46 -10.02 -11.86
N LEU A 72 -8.05 -9.49 -10.70
CA LEU A 72 -7.72 -8.08 -10.59
C LEU A 72 -6.40 -7.89 -11.36
N GLU A 73 -6.50 -7.49 -12.62
CA GLU A 73 -5.32 -7.06 -13.38
C GLU A 73 -4.72 -5.83 -12.67
N GLY A 74 -3.43 -5.96 -12.34
CA GLY A 74 -2.62 -4.89 -11.75
C GLY A 74 -2.11 -3.89 -12.78
#